data_AF-A0A2T4TAZ8-F1
#
_entry.id   AF-A0A2T4TAZ8-F1
#
_cell.length_a   1.000
_cell.length_b   1.000
_cell.length_c   1.000
_cell.angle_alpha   90.00
_cell.angle_beta   90.00
_cell.angle_gamma   90.00
#
_symmetry.space_group_name_H-M   'P 1'
#
loop_
_entity.id
_entity.type
_entity.pdbx_description
1 polymer ?
#
loop_
_entity_poly.entity_id
_entity_poly.type
_entity_poly.pdbx_seq_one_letter_code
_entity_poly.pdbx_strand_id
1 'polypeptide(L)'
;MELAEVNKTIEELKGRFDAPFGSSDKSTIEYLYYEVTGKTFVPTSCQQCYHDGLIEIYHYIKKYGKMAEKSNYRLRAGAIINCPTFMGGKVFTNDNLTDEVAKNYLEQFPDNEDLFQKVPEDDPNAGDGEK
;
A
#
# COMPACT_ATOMS: atom_id res chain seq x y z
N MET A 1 -2.46 5.04 -11.55
CA MET A 1 -2.76 4.01 -12.55
C MET A 1 -4.22 3.65 -12.38
N GLU A 2 -4.98 3.60 -13.46
CA GLU A 2 -6.40 3.26 -13.41
C GLU A 2 -6.61 1.74 -13.38
N LEU A 3 -7.69 1.28 -12.75
CA LEU A 3 -8.00 -0.15 -12.64
C LEU A 3 -8.09 -0.85 -14.01
N ALA A 4 -8.58 -0.14 -15.03
CA ALA A 4 -8.65 -0.66 -16.40
C ALA A 4 -7.27 -0.92 -17.01
N GLU A 5 -6.30 -0.04 -16.75
CA GLU A 5 -4.93 -0.20 -17.21
C GLU A 5 -4.26 -1.40 -16.53
N VAL A 6 -4.43 -1.52 -15.21
CA VAL A 6 -3.94 -2.66 -14.42
C VAL A 6 -4.48 -3.98 -14.97
N ASN A 7 -5.80 -4.07 -15.18
CA ASN A 7 -6.42 -5.28 -15.70
C ASN A 7 -5.88 -5.65 -17.08
N LYS A 8 -5.67 -4.67 -17.97
CA LYS A 8 -5.06 -4.92 -19.27
C LYS A 8 -3.66 -5.51 -19.12
N THR A 9 -2.80 -4.92 -18.28
CA THR A 9 -1.43 -5.41 -18.07
C THR A 9 -1.42 -6.81 -17.43
N ILE A 10 -2.34 -7.11 -16.52
CA ILE A 10 -2.48 -8.46 -15.93
C ILE A 10 -2.83 -9.48 -17.01
N GLU A 11 -3.76 -9.18 -17.91
CA GLU A 11 -4.13 -10.11 -19.00
C GLU A 11 -2.97 -10.32 -19.99
N GLU A 12 -2.18 -9.29 -20.29
CA GLU A 12 -0.97 -9.40 -21.12
C GLU A 12 0.12 -10.28 -20.49
N LEU A 13 0.29 -10.20 -19.17
CA LEU A 13 1.22 -11.05 -18.41
C LEU A 13 0.70 -12.48 -18.30
N LYS A 14 -0.61 -12.67 -18.08
CA LYS A 14 -1.26 -13.99 -18.05
C LYS A 14 -1.17 -14.72 -19.38
N GLY A 15 -1.26 -14.01 -20.50
CA GLY A 15 -1.06 -14.59 -21.83
C GLY A 15 0.31 -15.22 -22.05
N ARG A 16 1.29 -14.89 -21.20
CA ARG A 16 2.67 -15.42 -21.25
C ARG A 16 3.04 -16.22 -20.00
N PHE A 17 2.05 -16.64 -19.21
CA PHE A 17 2.26 -17.29 -17.91
C PHE A 17 2.96 -18.65 -17.99
N ASP A 18 2.88 -19.35 -19.14
CA ASP A 18 3.53 -20.64 -19.33
C ASP A 18 5.05 -20.55 -19.57
N ALA A 19 5.59 -19.33 -19.71
CA ALA A 19 7.01 -19.08 -19.94
C ALA A 19 7.64 -18.29 -18.77
N PRO A 20 8.97 -18.43 -18.56
CA PRO A 20 9.68 -17.60 -17.58
C PRO A 20 9.54 -16.11 -17.90
N PHE A 21 9.25 -15.30 -16.89
CA PHE A 21 9.18 -13.85 -17.04
C PHE A 21 10.55 -13.25 -17.31
N GLY A 22 10.59 -12.35 -18.30
CA GLY A 22 11.75 -11.52 -18.59
C GLY A 22 11.95 -10.43 -17.53
N SER A 23 13.07 -9.72 -17.60
CA SER A 23 13.36 -8.62 -16.65
C SER A 23 12.28 -7.55 -16.64
N SER A 24 11.77 -7.17 -17.81
CA SER A 24 10.72 -6.15 -17.93
C SER A 24 9.40 -6.63 -17.32
N ASP A 25 9.04 -7.90 -17.51
CA ASP A 25 7.83 -8.48 -16.92
C ASP A 25 7.96 -8.53 -15.39
N LYS A 26 9.13 -8.91 -14.86
CA LYS A 26 9.42 -8.93 -13.42
C LYS A 26 9.30 -7.55 -12.79
N SER A 27 9.90 -6.52 -13.39
CA SER A 27 9.76 -5.15 -12.91
C SER A 27 8.31 -4.66 -12.95
N THR A 28 7.55 -5.11 -13.95
CA THR A 28 6.12 -4.79 -14.06
C THR A 28 5.33 -5.47 -12.95
N ILE A 29 5.60 -6.74 -12.64
CA ILE A 29 4.96 -7.47 -11.54
C ILE A 29 5.28 -6.84 -10.20
N GLU A 30 6.53 -6.47 -9.94
CA GLU A 30 6.94 -5.77 -8.71
C GLU A 30 6.17 -4.46 -8.52
N TYR A 31 6.08 -3.66 -9.58
CA TYR A 31 5.33 -2.41 -9.57
C TYR A 31 3.83 -2.65 -9.35
N LEU A 32 3.22 -3.55 -10.12
CA LEU A 32 1.79 -3.89 -9.98
C LEU A 32 1.46 -4.47 -8.60
N TYR A 33 2.36 -5.25 -8.01
CA TYR A 33 2.16 -5.80 -6.67
C TYR A 33 1.96 -4.67 -5.65
N TYR A 34 2.81 -3.65 -5.71
CA TYR A 34 2.67 -2.46 -4.86
C TYR A 34 1.41 -1.64 -5.20
N GLU A 35 1.17 -1.36 -6.49
CA GLU A 35 0.02 -0.56 -6.90
C GLU A 35 -1.32 -1.17 -6.50
N VAL A 36 -1.44 -2.50 -6.60
CA VAL A 36 -2.70 -3.22 -6.38
C VAL A 36 -2.89 -3.60 -4.92
N THR A 37 -1.84 -4.11 -4.26
CA THR A 37 -1.96 -4.67 -2.90
C THR A 37 -1.49 -3.73 -1.81
N GLY A 38 -0.76 -2.66 -2.17
CA GLY A 38 -0.10 -1.76 -1.22
C GLY A 38 1.18 -2.34 -0.60
N LYS A 39 1.52 -3.60 -0.89
CA LYS A 39 2.68 -4.30 -0.31
C LYS A 39 3.90 -4.22 -1.21
N THR A 40 5.08 -4.24 -0.61
CA THR A 40 6.33 -4.34 -1.37
C THR A 40 6.62 -5.79 -1.74
N PHE A 41 6.78 -6.07 -3.03
CA PHE A 41 7.29 -7.37 -3.49
C PHE A 41 8.79 -7.48 -3.21
N VAL A 42 9.26 -8.63 -2.74
CA VAL A 42 10.70 -8.86 -2.50
C VAL A 42 11.33 -9.40 -3.79
N PRO A 43 12.19 -8.64 -4.48
CA PRO A 43 12.79 -9.08 -5.73
C PRO A 43 13.62 -10.36 -5.54
N THR A 44 13.54 -11.29 -6.49
CA THR A 44 14.17 -12.60 -6.37
C THR A 44 14.57 -13.19 -7.73
N SER A 45 15.40 -14.23 -7.75
CA SER A 45 15.70 -14.98 -8.97
C SER A 45 14.64 -16.06 -9.28
N CYS A 46 13.80 -16.41 -8.30
CA CYS A 46 12.77 -17.44 -8.36
C CYS A 46 11.63 -17.08 -9.34
N GLN A 47 11.52 -17.78 -10.46
CA GLN A 47 10.44 -17.55 -11.45
C GLN A 47 9.05 -17.81 -10.86
N GLN A 48 8.90 -18.92 -10.13
CA GLN A 48 7.62 -19.30 -9.49
C GLN A 48 7.10 -18.20 -8.54
N CYS A 49 8.00 -17.51 -7.85
CA CYS A 49 7.65 -16.42 -6.95
C CYS A 49 7.00 -15.22 -7.69
N TYR A 50 7.40 -14.96 -8.94
CA TYR A 50 6.75 -13.96 -9.79
C TYR A 50 5.41 -14.45 -10.36
N HIS A 51 5.30 -15.74 -10.67
CA HIS A 51 4.02 -16.35 -11.04
C HIS A 51 3.01 -16.25 -9.89
N ASP A 52 3.43 -16.59 -8.68
CA ASP A 52 2.61 -16.47 -7.46
C ASP A 52 2.25 -15.01 -7.18
N GLY A 53 3.20 -14.08 -7.35
CA GLY A 53 2.94 -12.64 -7.21
C GLY A 53 1.86 -12.14 -8.17
N LEU A 54 1.92 -12.55 -9.44
CA LEU A 54 0.89 -12.21 -10.44
C LEU A 54 -0.48 -12.83 -10.09
N ILE A 55 -0.49 -14.06 -9.59
CA ILE A 55 -1.71 -14.72 -9.10
C ILE A 55 -2.32 -13.94 -7.94
N GLU A 56 -1.51 -13.51 -6.97
CA GLU A 56 -1.98 -12.72 -5.83
C GLU A 56 -2.58 -11.37 -6.27
N ILE A 57 -1.92 -10.67 -7.20
CA ILE A 57 -2.43 -9.42 -7.79
C ILE A 57 -3.80 -9.65 -8.43
N TYR A 58 -3.93 -10.69 -9.27
CA TYR A 58 -5.18 -11.04 -9.93
C TYR A 58 -6.29 -11.36 -8.93
N HIS A 59 -5.98 -12.15 -7.90
CA HIS A 59 -6.96 -12.49 -6.86
C HIS A 59 -7.36 -11.30 -5.99
N TYR A 60 -6.45 -10.37 -5.71
CA TYR A 60 -6.76 -9.16 -4.97
C TYR A 60 -7.83 -8.34 -5.70
N ILE A 61 -7.62 -8.06 -6.99
CA ILE A 61 -8.58 -7.30 -7.79
C ILE A 61 -9.92 -8.04 -7.89
N LYS A 62 -9.88 -9.35 -8.12
CA LYS A 62 -11.10 -10.17 -8.19
C LYS A 62 -11.90 -10.17 -6.89
N LYS A 63 -11.22 -10.11 -5.75
CA LYS A 63 -11.84 -10.12 -4.41
C LYS A 63 -12.41 -8.76 -4.01
N TYR A 64 -11.64 -7.69 -4.20
CA TYR A 64 -11.98 -6.36 -3.70
C TYR A 64 -12.63 -5.44 -4.74
N GLY A 65 -12.43 -5.70 -6.03
CA GLY A 65 -12.92 -4.86 -7.12
C GLY A 65 -12.25 -3.48 -7.21
N LYS A 66 -11.25 -3.21 -6.37
CA LYS A 66 -10.47 -1.97 -6.34
C LYS A 66 -9.02 -2.25 -5.96
N MET A 67 -8.14 -1.28 -6.20
CA MET A 67 -6.75 -1.28 -5.72
C MET A 67 -6.71 -0.90 -4.24
N ALA A 68 -5.63 -1.26 -3.55
CA ALA A 68 -5.37 -0.80 -2.19
C ALA A 68 -5.30 0.73 -2.15
N GLU A 69 -5.89 1.31 -1.10
CA GLU A 69 -5.71 2.73 -0.81
C GLU A 69 -4.29 2.94 -0.32
N LYS A 70 -3.53 3.74 -1.06
CA LYS A 70 -2.16 4.07 -0.66
C LYS A 70 -2.22 5.15 0.39
N SER A 71 -1.59 4.88 1.53
CA SER A 71 -1.37 5.93 2.52
C SER A 71 -0.05 6.63 2.27
N ASN A 72 -0.10 7.96 2.19
CA ASN A 72 1.06 8.84 2.29
C ASN A 72 1.62 8.90 3.71
N TYR A 73 0.82 8.50 4.71
CA TYR A 73 1.27 8.27 6.07
C TYR A 73 1.89 6.88 6.19
N ARG A 74 2.99 6.79 6.92
CA ARG A 74 3.68 5.51 7.15
C ARG A 74 4.05 5.37 8.61
N LEU A 75 3.63 4.29 9.23
CA LEU A 75 4.06 3.89 10.58
C LEU A 75 5.50 3.39 10.55
N ARG A 76 6.25 3.67 11.63
CA ARG A 76 7.59 3.12 11.84
C ARG A 76 7.57 1.59 11.85
N ALA A 77 8.69 0.98 11.51
CA ALA A 77 8.83 -0.47 11.57
C ALA A 77 8.51 -0.98 12.98
N GLY A 78 7.58 -1.93 13.07
CA GLY A 78 7.10 -2.50 14.35
C GLY A 78 6.05 -1.66 15.08
N ALA A 79 5.72 -0.45 14.60
CA ALA A 79 4.64 0.35 15.17
C ALA A 79 3.27 -0.18 14.71
N ILE A 80 2.33 -0.24 15.65
CA ILE A 80 0.96 -0.69 15.45
C ILE A 80 0.05 0.27 16.19
N ILE A 81 -1.00 0.77 15.54
CA ILE A 81 -2.04 1.53 16.20
C ILE A 81 -3.03 0.52 16.79
N ASN A 82 -3.01 0.37 18.11
CA ASN A 82 -3.99 -0.39 18.88
C ASN A 82 -4.49 0.50 20.02
N CYS A 83 -5.40 1.41 19.69
CA CYS A 83 -5.98 2.34 20.66
C CYS A 83 -7.45 1.94 20.91
N PRO A 84 -7.81 1.45 22.11
CA PRO A 84 -9.17 0.98 22.41
C PRO A 84 -10.27 2.03 22.19
N THR A 85 -9.92 3.31 22.34
CA THR A 85 -10.82 4.46 22.17
C THR A 85 -10.91 4.95 20.73
N PHE A 86 -10.06 4.46 19.83
CA PHE A 86 -10.05 4.81 18.41
C PHE A 86 -10.67 3.70 17.57
N MET A 87 -11.67 4.03 16.75
CA MET A 87 -12.31 3.09 15.79
C MET A 87 -12.69 1.74 16.43
N GLY A 88 -13.12 1.76 17.71
CA GLY A 88 -13.53 0.57 18.46
C GLY A 88 -12.40 -0.41 18.79
N GLY A 89 -11.15 0.06 18.92
CA GLY A 89 -10.00 -0.80 19.23
C GLY A 89 -9.52 -1.62 18.04
N LYS A 90 -9.89 -1.22 16.82
CA LYS A 90 -9.38 -1.86 15.60
C LYS A 90 -7.88 -1.63 15.48
N VAL A 91 -7.17 -2.68 15.10
CA VAL A 91 -5.72 -2.65 14.91
C VAL A 91 -5.39 -2.12 13.52
N PHE A 92 -4.58 -1.05 13.45
CA PHE A 92 -4.05 -0.52 12.20
C PHE A 92 -2.53 -0.71 12.11
N THR A 93 -2.10 -1.11 10.91
CA THR A 93 -0.71 -1.32 10.50
C THR A 93 -0.52 -0.66 9.14
N ASN A 94 0.71 -0.58 8.62
CA ASN A 94 0.95 -0.06 7.27
C ASN A 94 0.15 -0.78 6.17
N ASP A 95 -0.31 -2.02 6.40
CA ASP A 95 -1.09 -2.80 5.41
C ASP A 95 -2.55 -2.33 5.27
N ASN A 96 -3.11 -1.65 6.27
CA ASN A 96 -4.53 -1.26 6.30
C ASN A 96 -4.78 0.19 6.73
N LEU A 97 -3.71 0.95 6.97
CA LEU A 97 -3.76 2.36 7.27
C LEU A 97 -4.05 3.14 6.00
N THR A 98 -5.00 4.08 6.09
CA THR A 98 -5.33 5.04 5.02
C THR A 98 -5.01 6.45 5.50
N ASP A 99 -4.88 7.40 4.58
CA ASP A 99 -4.60 8.81 4.92
C ASP A 99 -5.67 9.40 5.84
N GLU A 100 -6.95 9.08 5.57
CA GLU A 100 -8.07 9.53 6.39
C GLU A 100 -7.97 8.98 7.82
N VAL A 101 -7.67 7.68 7.96
CA VAL A 101 -7.52 7.05 9.28
C VAL A 101 -6.30 7.61 10.02
N ALA A 102 -5.19 7.80 9.32
CA ALA A 102 -3.97 8.36 9.90
C ALA A 102 -4.17 9.80 10.39
N LYS A 103 -4.80 10.65 9.55
CA LYS A 103 -5.12 12.04 9.90
C LYS A 103 -6.07 12.09 11.09
N ASN A 104 -7.16 11.32 11.05
CA ASN A 104 -8.13 11.28 12.15
C ASN A 104 -7.53 10.75 13.46
N TYR A 105 -6.56 9.84 13.38
CA TYR A 105 -5.82 9.37 14.54
C TYR A 105 -4.94 10.46 15.14
N LEU A 106 -4.17 11.18 14.32
CA LEU A 106 -3.31 12.28 14.79
C LEU A 106 -4.10 13.49 15.28
N GLU A 107 -5.28 13.77 14.73
CA GLU A 107 -6.19 14.81 15.25
C GLU A 107 -6.68 14.51 16.67
N GLN A 108 -6.91 13.23 16.99
CA GLN A 108 -7.35 12.80 18.33
C GLN A 108 -6.19 12.56 19.29
N PHE A 109 -5.02 12.16 18.76
CA PHE A 109 -3.84 11.81 19.53
C PHE A 109 -2.58 12.45 18.92
N PRO A 110 -2.43 13.78 19.00
CA PRO A 110 -1.32 14.50 18.37
C PRO A 110 0.05 14.07 18.91
N ASP A 111 0.11 13.67 20.18
CA ASP A 111 1.35 13.18 20.83
C ASP A 111 1.89 11.87 20.21
N ASN A 112 1.08 11.18 19.39
CA ASN A 112 1.47 9.93 18.74
C ASN A 112 2.08 10.13 17.34
N GLU A 113 2.41 11.36 16.95
CA GLU A 113 3.11 11.64 15.70
C GLU A 113 4.43 10.84 15.57
N ASP A 114 5.12 10.60 16.69
CA ASP A 114 6.34 9.80 16.74
C ASP A 114 6.16 8.36 16.24
N LEU A 115 4.94 7.81 16.24
CA LEU A 115 4.67 6.48 15.68
C LEU A 115 4.80 6.46 14.14
N PHE A 116 4.71 7.62 13.51
CA PHE A 116 4.81 7.77 12.07
C PHE A 116 6.26 8.03 11.66
N GLN A 117 6.72 7.27 10.67
CA GLN A 117 7.96 7.50 9.95
C GLN A 117 7.80 8.59 8.88
N LYS A 118 6.61 8.70 8.31
CA LYS A 118 6.27 9.70 7.30
C LYS A 118 4.88 10.26 7.60
N VAL A 119 4.81 11.58 7.73
CA VAL A 119 3.59 12.37 7.78
C VAL A 119 3.68 13.34 6.60
N PRO A 120 2.73 13.34 5.65
CA PRO A 120 2.71 14.37 4.61
C PRO A 120 2.45 15.72 5.28
N GLU A 121 3.35 16.69 5.08
CA GLU A 121 3.11 18.07 5.49
C GLU A 121 1.90 18.61 4.70
N ASP A 122 0.84 18.99 5.41
CA ASP A 122 -0.19 19.89 4.88
C ASP A 122 0.52 21.26 4.67
N ASP A 123 0.98 21.56 3.44
CA ASP A 123 1.63 22.82 3.04
C ASP A 123 0.79 24.06 3.49
N PRO A 124 1.36 25.27 3.61
CA PRO A 124 1.68 26.01 4.81
C PRO A 124 0.77 27.26 4.85
N ASN A 125 -0.47 27.11 5.30
CA ASN A 125 -1.36 28.25 5.53
C ASN A 125 -2.15 28.10 6.85
N ALA A 126 -1.52 27.50 7.86
CA ALA A 126 -1.91 27.68 9.26
C ALA A 126 -0.96 28.72 9.86
N GLY A 127 -1.40 29.97 9.89
CA GLY A 127 -0.61 31.12 10.32
C GLY A 127 -0.21 31.09 11.80
N ASP A 128 0.79 31.95 12.06
CA ASP A 128 1.10 32.64 13.31
C ASP A 128 0.92 31.89 14.63
N GLY A 129 2.06 31.52 15.21
CA GLY A 129 2.17 31.09 16.60
C GLY A 129 3.54 31.41 17.16
N GLU A 130 3.93 32.67 17.06
CA GLU A 130 5.03 33.28 17.82
C GLU A 130 4.89 32.93 19.31
N LYS A 131 5.94 32.31 19.89
CA LYS A 131 6.50 32.64 21.21
C LYS A 131 7.80 31.88 21.49
#